data_AF-A0A820EZH5-F1
#
_entry.id   AF-A0A820EZH5-F1
#
_cell.length_a   1.000
_cell.length_b   1.000
_cell.length_c   1.000
_cell.angle_alpha   90.00
_cell.angle_beta   90.00
_cell.angle_gamma   90.00
#
_symmetry.space_group_name_H-M   'P 1'
#
loop_
_entity.id
_entity.type
_entity.pdbx_description
1 polymer ?
#
loop_
_entity_poly.entity_id
_entity_poly.type
_entity_poly.pdbx_seq_one_letter_code
_entity_poly.pdbx_strand_id
1 'polypeptide(L)'
;MLIAPKPTKQTLLSALYYAALIKEANFLQGVVNIILGDGPECGYTIAVHAHIDKVACTSSVEVGKKIQEAATTSNLKCVTLERGQQQIQDNFHLSYSLFTYR
;
A
#
# COMPACT_ATOMS: atom_id res chain seq x y z
N MET A 1 4.66 -5.15 9.33
CA MET A 1 3.45 -5.58 8.59
C MET A 1 3.37 -4.87 7.26
N LEU A 2 3.96 -5.44 6.20
CA LEU A 2 3.89 -4.89 4.85
C LEU A 2 2.48 -5.15 4.28
N ILE A 3 1.75 -4.09 3.95
CA ILE A 3 0.40 -4.14 3.35
C ILE A 3 0.50 -3.67 1.89
N ALA A 4 0.27 -4.52 0.90
CA ALA A 4 0.29 -4.08 -0.50
C ALA A 4 -1.14 -3.78 -0.98
N PRO A 5 -1.57 -2.52 -1.12
CA PRO A 5 -2.85 -2.19 -1.70
C PRO A 5 -2.82 -2.46 -3.21
N LYS A 6 -3.79 -3.25 -3.67
CA LYS A 6 -4.10 -3.63 -5.05
C LYS A 6 -2.90 -3.98 -5.95
N PRO A 7 -2.76 -5.24 -6.34
CA PRO A 7 -2.26 -5.57 -7.66
C PRO A 7 -3.40 -5.33 -8.68
N THR A 8 -3.14 -4.64 -9.79
CA THR A 8 -4.00 -4.73 -10.98
C THR A 8 -4.26 -6.19 -11.36
N LYS A 9 -5.32 -6.49 -12.14
CA LYS A 9 -5.61 -7.88 -12.59
C LYS A 9 -4.39 -8.61 -13.16
N GLN A 10 -3.43 -7.88 -13.73
CA GLN A 10 -2.15 -8.41 -14.25
C GLN A 10 -1.09 -8.71 -13.18
N THR A 11 -1.11 -8.05 -12.01
CA THR A 11 -0.10 -8.20 -10.95
C THR A 11 -0.56 -9.06 -9.77
N LEU A 12 -1.83 -9.51 -9.79
CA LEU A 12 -2.45 -10.25 -8.69
C LEU A 12 -1.83 -11.65 -8.51
N LEU A 13 -1.46 -12.29 -9.63
CA LEU A 13 -0.74 -13.55 -9.64
C LEU A 13 0.65 -13.42 -8.99
N SER A 14 1.38 -12.34 -9.30
CA SER A 14 2.72 -12.11 -8.75
C SER A 14 2.68 -11.86 -7.24
N ALA A 15 1.69 -11.10 -6.76
CA ALA A 15 1.52 -10.86 -5.32
C ALA A 15 1.19 -12.13 -4.53
N LEU A 16 0.32 -12.98 -5.07
CA LEU A 16 0.00 -14.28 -4.47
C LEU A 16 1.19 -15.24 -4.51
N TYR A 17 1.96 -15.25 -5.60
CA TYR A 17 3.19 -16.02 -5.69
C TYR A 17 4.22 -15.54 -4.66
N TYR A 18 4.37 -14.23 -4.48
CA TYR A 18 5.25 -13.67 -3.45
C TYR A 18 4.79 -14.06 -2.04
N ALA A 19 3.47 -14.10 -1.78
CA ALA A 19 2.92 -14.60 -0.52
C ALA A 19 3.31 -16.07 -0.27
N ALA A 20 3.29 -16.92 -1.31
CA ALA A 20 3.73 -18.31 -1.22
C ALA A 20 5.23 -18.40 -0.87
N LEU A 21 6.07 -17.59 -1.52
CA LEU A 21 7.51 -17.54 -1.22
C LEU A 21 7.80 -17.07 0.21
N ILE A 22 7.07 -16.07 0.73
CA ILE A 22 7.21 -15.62 2.12
C ILE A 22 6.89 -16.76 3.09
N LYS A 23 5.86 -17.55 2.77
CA LYS A 23 5.48 -18.72 3.57
C LYS A 23 6.56 -19.81 3.52
N GLU A 24 7.13 -20.09 2.35
CA GLU A 24 8.24 -21.03 2.19
C GLU A 24 9.52 -20.55 2.90
N ALA A 25 9.76 -19.24 2.93
CA ALA A 25 10.91 -18.63 3.60
C ALA A 25 10.78 -18.58 5.14
N ASN A 26 9.73 -19.17 5.73
CA ASN A 26 9.50 -19.28 7.17
C ASN A 26 9.52 -17.93 7.93
N PHE A 27 8.97 -16.88 7.32
CA PHE A 27 8.71 -15.63 8.06
C PHE A 27 7.71 -15.89 9.19
N LEU A 28 7.90 -15.23 10.33
CA LEU A 28 6.93 -15.28 11.43
C LEU A 28 5.57 -14.76 10.97
N GLN A 29 4.51 -15.40 11.45
CA GLN A 29 3.14 -15.00 11.14
C GLN A 29 2.90 -13.54 11.54
N GLY A 30 2.29 -12.76 10.64
CA GLY A 30 1.97 -11.34 10.88
C GLY A 30 3.07 -10.34 10.50
N VAL A 31 4.29 -10.80 10.18
CA VAL A 31 5.37 -9.90 9.73
C VAL A 31 5.02 -9.25 8.38
N VAL A 32 4.44 -10.03 7.47
CA VAL A 32 3.97 -9.59 6.15
C VAL A 32 2.50 -9.97 5.99
N ASN A 33 1.65 -8.98 5.68
CA ASN A 33 0.21 -9.18 5.52
C ASN A 33 -0.25 -8.54 4.20
N ILE A 34 -0.46 -9.36 3.17
CA ILE A 34 -0.90 -8.89 1.85
C ILE A 34 -2.42 -8.79 1.85
N ILE A 35 -2.95 -7.60 1.59
CA ILE A 35 -4.39 -7.33 1.59
C ILE A 35 -4.83 -6.99 0.17
N LEU A 36 -5.73 -7.79 -0.38
CA LEU A 36 -6.34 -7.54 -1.68
C LEU A 36 -7.62 -6.71 -1.49
N GLY A 37 -7.73 -5.60 -2.18
CA GLY A 37 -8.89 -4.72 -2.09
C GLY A 37 -8.83 -3.59 -3.10
N ASP A 38 -9.89 -2.80 -3.18
CA ASP A 38 -9.94 -1.65 -4.08
C ASP A 38 -9.03 -0.52 -3.58
N GLY A 39 -8.26 0.04 -4.52
CA GLY A 39 -7.19 0.99 -4.22
C GLY A 39 -7.63 2.23 -3.42
N PRO A 40 -8.71 2.92 -3.81
CA PRO A 40 -9.21 4.08 -3.06
C PRO A 40 -9.67 3.73 -1.64
N GLU A 41 -10.43 2.65 -1.48
CA GLU A 41 -11.01 2.26 -0.19
C GLU A 41 -9.93 1.69 0.75
N CYS A 42 -9.12 0.77 0.25
CA CYS A 42 -8.03 0.15 1.01
C CYS A 42 -6.95 1.19 1.36
N GLY A 43 -6.56 2.02 0.39
CA GLY A 43 -5.58 3.08 0.60
C GLY A 43 -6.04 4.12 1.64
N TYR A 44 -7.31 4.55 1.57
CA TYR A 44 -7.87 5.46 2.57
C TYR A 44 -7.92 4.81 3.97
N THR A 45 -8.46 3.60 4.08
CA THR A 45 -8.57 2.86 5.35
C THR A 45 -7.20 2.70 6.02
N ILE A 46 -6.17 2.34 5.24
CA ILE A 46 -4.80 2.25 5.71
C ILE A 46 -4.25 3.63 6.13
N ALA A 47 -4.51 4.67 5.34
CA ALA A 47 -4.04 6.01 5.63
C ALA A 47 -4.65 6.59 6.92
N VAL A 48 -5.90 6.24 7.27
CA VAL A 48 -6.56 6.70 8.51
C VAL A 48 -6.34 5.76 9.71
N HIS A 49 -5.77 4.57 9.51
CA HIS A 49 -5.63 3.58 10.57
C HIS A 49 -4.73 4.10 11.70
N ALA A 50 -5.24 4.15 12.93
CA ALA A 50 -4.55 4.76 14.07
C ALA A 50 -3.30 3.98 14.51
N HIS A 51 -3.28 2.67 14.29
CA HIS A 51 -2.15 1.82 14.68
C HIS A 51 -1.08 1.66 13.60
N ILE A 52 -1.24 2.26 12.42
CA ILE A 52 -0.20 2.22 11.38
C ILE A 52 0.81 3.33 11.63
N ASP A 53 2.09 2.96 11.74
CA ASP A 53 3.17 3.90 12.06
C ASP A 53 3.65 4.68 10.82
N LYS A 54 3.62 4.05 9.64
CA LYS A 54 4.12 4.63 8.39
C LYS A 54 3.35 4.13 7.18
N VAL A 55 3.11 5.04 6.23
CA VAL A 55 2.60 4.76 4.90
C VAL A 55 3.67 5.06 3.86
N ALA A 56 4.02 4.10 3.03
CA ALA A 56 4.60 4.40 1.72
C ALA A 56 3.49 4.30 0.68
N CYS A 57 3.60 4.95 -0.48
CA CYS A 57 2.81 4.59 -1.66
C CYS A 57 3.46 5.11 -2.95
N THR A 58 3.33 4.34 -4.02
CA THR A 58 3.62 4.80 -5.38
C THR A 58 2.30 5.09 -6.08
N SER A 59 2.02 6.36 -6.32
CA SER A 59 0.73 6.79 -6.89
C SER A 59 0.84 8.11 -7.66
N SER A 60 -0.26 8.54 -8.27
CA SER A 60 -0.34 9.87 -8.87
C SER A 60 -0.30 10.97 -7.80
N VAL A 61 0.08 12.19 -8.19
CA VAL A 61 0.17 13.33 -7.26
C VAL A 61 -1.17 13.60 -6.56
N GLU A 62 -2.28 13.44 -7.26
CA GLU A 62 -3.62 13.67 -6.71
C GLU A 62 -3.98 12.65 -5.62
N VAL A 63 -3.64 11.38 -5.83
CA VAL A 63 -3.89 10.33 -4.83
C VAL A 63 -2.93 10.49 -3.65
N GLY A 64 -1.66 10.80 -3.90
CA GLY A 64 -0.68 11.06 -2.86
C GLY A 64 -1.09 12.20 -1.92
N LYS A 65 -1.66 13.29 -2.46
CA LYS A 65 -2.24 14.37 -1.64
C LYS A 65 -3.35 13.88 -0.71
N LYS A 66 -4.30 13.11 -1.23
CA LYS A 66 -5.40 12.53 -0.43
C LYS A 66 -4.88 11.61 0.68
N ILE A 67 -3.87 10.79 0.40
CA ILE A 67 -3.24 9.92 1.40
C ILE A 67 -2.54 10.74 2.48
N GLN A 68 -1.82 11.81 2.09
CA GLN A 68 -1.16 12.71 3.03
C GLN A 68 -2.17 13.41 3.95
N GLU A 69 -3.28 13.89 3.40
CA GLU A 69 -4.38 14.51 4.15
C GLU A 69 -5.01 13.52 5.15
N ALA A 70 -5.31 12.29 4.70
CA ALA A 70 -5.86 11.22 5.55
C ALA A 70 -4.89 10.78 6.67
N ALA A 71 -3.60 10.71 6.38
CA ALA A 71 -2.57 10.43 7.39
C ALA A 71 -2.46 11.56 8.42
N THR A 72 -2.57 12.82 7.96
CA THR A 72 -2.48 14.01 8.81
C THR A 72 -3.66 14.09 9.78
N THR A 73 -4.86 13.78 9.29
CA THR A 73 -6.11 13.80 10.08
C THR A 73 -6.27 12.65 11.07
N SER A 74 -5.45 11.61 10.98
CA SER A 74 -5.52 10.44 11.85
C SER A 74 -4.51 10.51 12.99
N ASN A 75 -3.28 10.04 12.78
CA ASN A 75 -2.24 9.95 13.81
C ASN A 75 -0.94 10.64 13.41
N LEU A 76 -0.95 11.49 12.37
CA LEU A 76 0.24 12.15 11.83
C LEU A 76 1.36 11.17 11.44
N LYS A 77 0.99 9.97 11.00
CA LYS A 77 1.95 8.95 10.53
C LYS A 77 2.83 9.49 9.41
N CYS A 78 4.07 9.00 9.38
CA CYS A 78 5.02 9.34 8.33
C CYS A 78 4.51 8.81 6.99
N VAL A 79 4.51 9.66 5.95
CA VAL A 79 4.10 9.29 4.60
C VAL A 79 5.27 9.47 3.63
N THR A 80 5.56 8.45 2.83
CA THR A 80 6.52 8.50 1.73
C THR A 80 5.77 8.34 0.41
N LEU A 81 5.86 9.34 -0.45
CA LEU A 81 5.21 9.36 -1.76
C LEU A 81 6.27 9.17 -2.84
N GLU A 82 6.29 8.00 -3.46
CA GLU A 82 7.15 7.74 -4.62
C GLU A 82 6.39 8.11 -5.90
N ARG A 83 7.01 8.96 -6.73
CA ARG A 83 6.39 9.51 -7.94
C ARG A 83 6.87 8.72 -9.17
N GLY A 84 5.94 8.10 -9.89
CA GLY A 84 6.17 7.68 -11.27
C GLY A 84 6.04 8.88 -12.23
N GLN A 85 6.79 8.87 -13.34
CA GLN A 85 6.57 9.85 -14.42
C GLN A 85 5.14 9.73 -14.96
N GLN A 86 4.55 10.87 -15.33
CA GLN A 86 3.17 11.01 -15.77
C GLN A 86 2.95 10.26 -17.11
N GLN A 87 2.55 8.99 -17.04
CA GLN A 87 1.90 8.33 -18.16
C GLN A 87 0.40 8.63 -18.05
N ILE A 88 -0.12 9.39 -19.01
CA ILE A 88 -1.56 9.63 -19.18
C ILE A 88 -2.22 8.27 -19.41
N GLN A 89 -2.82 7.71 -18.38
CA GLN A 89 -3.82 6.65 -18.49
C GLN A 89 -4.73 6.76 -17.27
N ASP A 90 -6.03 6.89 -17.53
CA ASP A 90 -7.15 6.88 -16.58
C ASP A 90 -7.33 5.50 -15.92
N ASN A 91 -6.22 4.90 -15.45
CA ASN A 91 -6.20 3.65 -14.73
C ASN A 91 -5.44 3.88 -13.42
N PHE A 92 -6.16 3.76 -12.31
CA PHE A 92 -5.59 3.76 -10.96
C PHE A 92 -4.63 2.56 -10.81
N HIS A 93 -3.39 2.73 -11.27
CA HIS A 93 -2.28 1.82 -11.07
C HIS A 93 -1.57 2.20 -9.77
N LEU A 94 -2.08 1.68 -8.66
CA LEU A 94 -1.37 1.71 -7.40
C LEU A 94 -0.39 0.54 -7.38
N SER A 95 0.89 0.82 -7.20
CA SER A 95 1.94 -0.19 -7.12
C SER A 95 2.68 -0.05 -5.79
N TYR A 96 2.60 -1.12 -5.00
CA TYR A 96 3.38 -1.47 -3.79
C TYR A 96 3.61 -0.39 -2.74
N SER A 97 3.37 -0.77 -1.48
CA SER A 97 3.77 0.03 -0.35
C SER A 97 4.21 -0.78 0.86
N LEU A 98 5.33 -0.32 1.42
CA LEU A 98 5.91 -0.84 2.64
C LEU A 98 5.20 -0.19 3.83
N PHE A 99 4.55 -1.00 4.65
CA PHE A 99 3.97 -0.56 5.91
C PHE A 99 4.77 -1.23 7.03
N THR A 100 5.16 -0.45 8.03
CA THR A 100 5.87 -0.95 9.20
C THR A 100 4.92 -0.82 10.39
N TYR A 101 4.84 -1.88 11.18
CA TYR A 101 4.21 -1.91 12.50
C TYR A 101 5.33 -2.30 13.47
N ARG A 102 5.30 -1.74 14.69
CA ARG A 102 6.01 -2.32 15.84
C ARG A 102 5.53 -3.73 16.16
#